data_AF-A0A2A6D2H4-F1
#
_entry.id   AF-A0A2A6D2H4-F1
#
_cell.length_a   1.000
_cell.length_b   1.000
_cell.length_c   1.000
_cell.angle_alpha   90.00
_cell.angle_beta   90.00
_cell.angle_gamma   90.00
#
_symmetry.space_group_name_H-M   'P 1'
#
loop_
_entity.id
_entity.type
_entity.pdbx_description
1 polymer ?
#
loop_
_entity_poly.entity_id
_entity_poly.type
_entity_poly.pdbx_seq_one_letter_code
_entity_poly.pdbx_strand_id
1 'polypeptide(L)'
;MDVRADQHRRCVRVREVCCALPEDSSSAVCDGILLPVQEGQTLTTAGAYSPTVGRIGMFRQSAVTYYTSFNFYEADRIPDEQTSALTFFTVFSIPALFLLILAYVIASLLHFLVESLRNSNDNAAVKRHPLVDGLRFVSHIVFAVGVFLVIYYHSAGFRGNSVLFANTVHTSFVDLVKSLHDGSRLLMTKSATTIRSDSLHALVGNRTYQPDVVEADQTQLVQKLCDNPNLVAMMEVKAVYSMSMVERPCQLSKISIPQPWTSLERFDTQFPQTYFMSWKHTRKRTEEAIDQVLLRIFQQDMIESFWTNRYLVSMKNKPSIKPIKKSADGFLPMSLTRLQILFYFTGPGWLLSIIVFFMELSPRITTQFMRYLHYRAVIKI
;
A
#
# COMPACT_ATOMS: atom_id res chain seq x y z
N MET A 1 4.48 -44.90 -2.99
CA MET A 1 4.79 -44.01 -1.85
C MET A 1 3.47 -43.52 -1.28
N ASP A 2 3.23 -43.81 -0.01
CA ASP A 2 1.91 -43.86 0.59
C ASP A 2 1.44 -42.46 1.04
N VAL A 3 0.70 -41.77 0.16
CA VAL A 3 0.17 -40.41 0.39
C VAL A 3 -0.80 -40.38 1.59
N ARG A 4 -1.35 -41.53 2.00
CA ARG A 4 -2.38 -41.65 3.05
C ARG A 4 -1.83 -41.57 4.47
N ALA A 5 -0.67 -42.18 4.73
CA ALA A 5 -0.03 -42.12 6.04
C ALA A 5 0.42 -40.68 6.37
N ASP A 6 0.66 -39.86 5.35
CA ASP A 6 1.09 -38.47 5.50
C ASP A 6 -0.09 -37.52 5.81
N GLN A 7 -1.30 -37.80 5.30
CA GLN A 7 -2.48 -36.98 5.55
C GLN A 7 -2.95 -37.05 7.02
N HIS A 8 -2.87 -38.24 7.63
CA HIS A 8 -3.22 -38.41 9.05
C HIS A 8 -2.15 -37.82 9.99
N ARG A 9 -0.86 -37.92 9.64
CA ARG A 9 0.23 -37.28 10.42
C ARG A 9 0.22 -35.75 10.35
N ARG A 10 -0.26 -35.17 9.24
CA ARG A 10 -0.34 -33.70 9.09
C ARG A 10 -1.45 -33.07 9.95
N CYS A 11 -2.54 -33.79 10.24
CA CYS A 11 -3.65 -33.27 11.04
C CYS A 11 -3.31 -33.09 12.54
N VAL A 12 -2.39 -33.90 13.08
CA VAL A 12 -2.09 -33.92 14.52
C VAL A 12 -1.14 -32.77 14.95
N ARG A 13 -0.38 -32.19 14.03
CA ARG A 13 0.75 -31.28 14.38
C ARG A 13 0.39 -29.79 14.43
N VAL A 14 -0.75 -29.40 13.85
CA VAL A 14 -1.31 -28.06 13.94
C VAL A 14 -2.69 -28.25 14.55
N ARG A 15 -3.07 -27.49 15.59
CA ARG A 15 -4.35 -27.64 16.33
C ARG A 15 -5.57 -27.33 15.45
N GLU A 16 -5.77 -28.11 14.40
CA GLU A 16 -6.78 -27.96 13.37
C GLU A 16 -7.76 -29.11 13.47
N VAL A 17 -8.97 -28.86 12.99
CA VAL A 17 -10.09 -29.77 13.16
C VAL A 17 -10.49 -30.37 11.82
N CYS A 18 -9.94 -31.54 11.54
CA CYS A 18 -10.38 -32.37 10.43
C CYS A 18 -11.44 -33.35 10.95
N CYS A 19 -12.56 -33.47 10.26
CA CYS A 19 -13.46 -34.62 10.43
C CYS A 19 -13.38 -35.42 9.14
N ALA A 20 -12.59 -36.49 9.15
CA ALA A 20 -12.47 -37.39 8.01
C ALA A 20 -13.38 -38.60 8.23
N LEU A 21 -14.01 -39.09 7.17
CA LEU A 21 -14.58 -40.42 7.12
C LEU A 21 -13.43 -41.38 6.78
N PRO A 22 -13.00 -42.28 7.68
CA PRO A 22 -12.07 -43.34 7.31
C PRO A 22 -12.74 -44.25 6.27
N GLU A 23 -12.02 -44.67 5.23
CA GLU A 23 -12.58 -45.47 4.13
C GLU A 23 -13.21 -46.80 4.59
N ASP A 24 -12.80 -47.31 5.77
CA ASP A 24 -13.27 -48.58 6.32
C ASP A 24 -14.07 -48.45 7.63
N SER A 25 -14.40 -47.25 8.11
CA SER A 25 -15.21 -47.08 9.33
C SER A 25 -16.50 -46.30 9.09
N SER A 26 -17.60 -46.87 9.58
CA SER A 26 -18.93 -46.27 9.56
C SER A 26 -19.06 -44.99 10.39
N SER A 27 -18.06 -44.68 11.24
CA SER A 27 -18.00 -43.44 12.02
C SER A 27 -16.85 -42.54 11.56
N ALA A 28 -17.18 -41.35 11.08
CA ALA A 28 -16.21 -40.28 10.93
C ALA A 28 -15.63 -39.89 12.30
N VAL A 29 -14.33 -39.68 12.38
CA VAL A 29 -13.65 -39.22 13.59
C VAL A 29 -13.14 -37.81 13.33
N CYS A 30 -13.49 -36.88 14.22
CA CYS A 30 -12.95 -35.54 14.21
C CYS A 30 -11.66 -35.46 15.02
N ASP A 31 -10.71 -34.64 14.60
CA ASP A 31 -9.48 -34.31 15.32
C ASP A 31 -9.60 -32.96 16.05
N GLY A 32 -8.60 -32.66 16.88
CA GLY A 32 -8.45 -31.36 17.54
C GLY A 32 -9.56 -31.07 18.56
N ILE A 33 -10.03 -29.82 18.60
CA ILE A 33 -10.99 -29.35 19.62
C ILE A 33 -12.42 -29.90 19.42
N LEU A 34 -12.74 -30.52 18.26
CA LEU A 34 -14.04 -31.19 18.09
C LEU A 34 -14.04 -32.63 18.55
N LEU A 35 -12.88 -33.29 18.70
CA LEU A 35 -12.82 -34.66 19.20
C LEU A 35 -13.45 -34.79 20.61
N PRO A 36 -13.09 -33.94 21.60
CA PRO A 36 -13.71 -34.02 22.93
C PRO A 36 -15.22 -33.75 22.90
N VAL A 37 -15.71 -32.92 21.97
CA VAL A 37 -17.14 -32.63 21.82
C VAL A 37 -17.87 -33.84 21.23
N GLN A 38 -17.26 -34.49 20.23
CA GLN A 38 -17.81 -35.69 19.59
C GLN A 38 -17.88 -36.86 20.57
N GLU A 39 -16.80 -37.07 21.33
CA GLU A 39 -16.74 -38.13 22.35
C GLU A 39 -17.69 -37.85 23.52
N GLY A 40 -18.01 -36.58 23.75
CA GLY A 40 -18.86 -36.11 24.85
C GLY A 40 -18.08 -35.78 26.12
N GLN A 41 -16.76 -35.66 26.02
CA GLN A 41 -15.91 -35.14 27.11
C GLN A 41 -16.13 -33.64 27.33
N THR A 42 -16.58 -32.92 26.29
CA THR A 42 -16.91 -31.49 26.35
C THR A 42 -18.32 -31.26 25.82
N LEU A 43 -19.12 -30.44 26.52
CA LEU A 43 -20.51 -30.19 26.14
C LEU A 43 -20.62 -29.41 24.83
N THR A 44 -19.79 -28.39 24.66
CA THR A 44 -19.90 -27.39 23.58
C THR A 44 -18.53 -26.82 23.26
N THR A 45 -18.33 -26.44 22.00
CA THR A 45 -17.22 -25.57 21.59
C THR A 45 -17.77 -24.27 21.00
N ALA A 46 -17.21 -23.16 21.48
CA ALA A 46 -17.48 -21.83 20.95
C ALA A 46 -16.28 -21.41 20.09
N GLY A 47 -16.48 -21.37 18.77
CA GLY A 47 -15.43 -21.00 17.82
C GLY A 47 -16.01 -20.70 16.44
N ALA A 48 -15.13 -20.31 15.52
CA ALA A 48 -15.46 -20.05 14.13
C ALA A 48 -15.60 -21.37 13.34
N TYR A 49 -16.60 -22.19 13.68
CA TYR A 49 -16.85 -23.45 12.98
C TYR A 49 -18.04 -23.36 12.03
N SER A 50 -17.77 -23.68 10.77
CA SER A 50 -18.78 -23.70 9.74
C SER A 50 -19.43 -25.09 9.66
N PRO A 51 -20.77 -25.15 9.51
CA PRO A 51 -21.46 -26.40 9.31
C PRO A 51 -21.06 -26.98 7.95
N THR A 52 -20.63 -28.24 7.97
CA THR A 52 -20.37 -29.02 6.75
C THR A 52 -21.27 -30.25 6.77
N VAL A 53 -21.54 -30.83 5.59
CA VAL A 53 -22.39 -32.02 5.47
C VAL A 53 -21.95 -33.14 6.42
N GLY A 54 -20.64 -33.37 6.55
CA GLY A 54 -20.11 -34.34 7.50
C GLY A 54 -20.37 -33.97 8.96
N ARG A 55 -20.21 -32.70 9.33
CA ARG A 55 -20.33 -32.25 10.74
C ARG A 55 -21.78 -32.16 11.23
N ILE A 56 -22.76 -31.94 10.35
CA ILE A 56 -24.19 -31.86 10.72
C ILE A 56 -24.68 -33.18 11.34
N GLY A 57 -24.15 -34.34 10.90
CA GLY A 57 -24.50 -35.64 11.48
C GLY A 57 -23.79 -35.98 12.79
N MET A 58 -22.71 -35.25 13.14
CA MET A 58 -21.86 -35.57 14.30
C MET A 58 -22.13 -34.67 15.51
N PHE A 59 -22.64 -33.46 15.27
CA PHE A 59 -22.83 -32.44 16.30
C PHE A 59 -24.22 -31.85 16.24
N ARG A 60 -24.76 -31.48 17.39
CA ARG A 60 -25.87 -30.50 17.44
C ARG A 60 -25.30 -29.13 17.13
N GLN A 61 -26.05 -28.32 16.39
CA GLN A 61 -25.62 -27.00 15.96
C GLN A 61 -26.50 -25.95 16.62
N SER A 62 -25.89 -24.86 17.06
CA SER A 62 -26.67 -23.70 17.46
C SER A 62 -27.24 -22.98 16.24
N ALA A 63 -28.13 -22.03 16.50
CA ALA A 63 -28.43 -20.94 15.59
C ALA A 63 -27.14 -20.26 15.10
N VAL A 64 -27.22 -19.69 13.89
CA VAL A 64 -26.12 -18.97 13.27
C VAL A 64 -25.77 -17.76 14.13
N THR A 65 -24.51 -17.69 14.55
CA THR A 65 -24.01 -16.58 15.39
C THR A 65 -23.54 -15.41 14.55
N TYR A 66 -22.88 -15.67 13.42
CA TYR A 66 -22.52 -14.64 12.45
C TYR A 66 -22.20 -15.26 11.09
N TYR A 67 -22.21 -14.43 10.06
CA TYR A 67 -21.72 -14.76 8.73
C TYR A 67 -20.31 -14.22 8.54
N THR A 68 -19.47 -14.98 7.84
CA THR A 68 -18.12 -14.55 7.46
C THR A 68 -17.81 -15.07 6.06
N SER A 69 -16.74 -14.56 5.45
CA SER A 69 -16.22 -15.06 4.17
C SER A 69 -14.71 -15.09 4.20
N PHE A 70 -14.11 -15.94 3.35
CA PHE A 70 -12.67 -15.95 3.11
C PHE A 70 -12.35 -15.01 1.95
N ASN A 71 -11.39 -14.12 2.15
CA ASN A 71 -10.91 -13.18 1.15
C ASN A 71 -9.39 -13.19 1.08
N PHE A 72 -8.87 -12.75 -0.06
CA PHE A 72 -7.44 -12.51 -0.24
C PHE A 72 -7.12 -11.08 0.16
N TYR A 73 -6.07 -10.94 0.96
CA TYR A 73 -5.56 -9.65 1.40
C TYR A 73 -4.07 -9.55 1.10
N GLU A 74 -3.67 -8.36 0.68
CA GLU A 74 -2.29 -7.95 0.58
C GLU A 74 -2.07 -6.71 1.44
N ALA A 75 -0.84 -6.48 1.90
CA ALA A 75 -0.49 -5.18 2.42
C ALA A 75 -0.66 -4.14 1.31
N ASP A 76 -1.43 -3.09 1.57
CA ASP A 76 -1.63 -2.01 0.63
C ASP A 76 -0.27 -1.38 0.36
N ARG A 77 0.15 -1.49 -0.89
CA ARG A 77 1.38 -0.86 -1.35
C ARG A 77 1.03 0.60 -1.51
N ILE A 78 1.18 1.37 -0.42
CA ILE A 78 1.35 2.82 -0.57
C ILE A 78 2.51 2.94 -1.56
N PRO A 79 2.28 3.40 -2.80
CA PRO A 79 3.24 3.26 -3.87
C PRO A 79 4.53 3.90 -3.40
N ASP A 80 5.55 3.06 -3.15
CA ASP A 80 6.79 3.34 -2.42
C ASP A 80 7.10 4.83 -2.40
N GLU A 81 6.59 5.49 -1.36
CA GLU A 81 6.69 6.93 -1.11
C GLU A 81 6.96 7.78 -2.35
N GLN A 82 6.18 7.60 -3.45
CA GLN A 82 6.60 7.89 -4.85
C GLN A 82 7.86 8.75 -4.88
N THR A 83 9.02 8.10 -5.04
CA THR A 83 10.32 8.76 -5.04
C THR A 83 10.18 10.07 -5.78
N SER A 84 10.43 11.16 -5.05
CA SER A 84 10.04 12.48 -5.51
C SER A 84 10.84 12.79 -6.76
N ALA A 85 10.25 12.58 -7.93
CA ALA A 85 10.94 12.88 -9.16
C ALA A 85 11.12 14.40 -9.20
N LEU A 86 12.32 14.87 -9.55
CA LEU A 86 12.60 16.31 -9.70
C LEU A 86 11.55 16.99 -10.61
N THR A 87 11.08 16.26 -11.61
CA THR A 87 10.03 16.66 -12.57
C THR A 87 8.71 17.05 -11.90
N PHE A 88 8.40 16.50 -10.72
CA PHE A 88 7.22 16.87 -9.95
C PHE A 88 7.28 18.34 -9.51
N PHE A 89 8.45 18.80 -9.05
CA PHE A 89 8.67 20.15 -8.56
C PHE A 89 8.97 21.14 -9.67
N THR A 90 9.74 20.72 -10.67
CA THR A 90 10.11 21.59 -11.78
C THR A 90 8.95 21.81 -12.73
N VAL A 91 7.94 20.91 -12.75
CA VAL A 91 6.77 20.89 -13.65
C VAL A 91 7.15 20.65 -15.12
N PHE A 92 8.27 21.23 -15.56
CA PHE A 92 8.89 21.03 -16.84
C PHE A 92 9.66 19.70 -16.87
N SER A 93 9.68 19.09 -18.06
CA SER A 93 10.60 17.99 -18.35
C SER A 93 12.06 18.48 -18.24
N ILE A 94 12.99 17.56 -17.95
CA ILE A 94 14.42 17.89 -17.82
C ILE A 94 14.97 18.62 -19.07
N PRO A 95 14.63 18.20 -20.32
CA PRO A 95 15.06 18.93 -21.51
C PRO A 95 14.51 20.37 -21.57
N ALA A 96 13.25 20.58 -21.21
CA ALA A 96 12.65 21.92 -21.22
C ALA A 96 13.29 22.82 -20.16
N LEU A 97 13.59 22.29 -18.98
CA LEU A 97 14.32 23.02 -17.94
C LEU A 97 15.73 23.41 -18.39
N PHE A 98 16.44 22.50 -19.07
CA PHE A 98 17.75 22.81 -19.65
C PHE A 98 17.66 23.92 -20.70
N LEU A 99 16.66 23.88 -21.58
CA LEU A 99 16.44 24.92 -22.59
C LEU A 99 16.09 26.27 -21.95
N LEU A 100 15.30 26.30 -20.88
CA LEU A 100 14.99 27.53 -20.15
C LEU A 100 16.24 28.13 -19.51
N ILE A 101 17.08 27.31 -18.88
CA ILE A 101 18.37 27.76 -18.31
C ILE A 101 19.29 28.29 -19.40
N LEU A 102 19.43 27.55 -20.50
CA LEU A 102 20.27 27.96 -21.63
C LEU A 102 19.77 29.27 -22.25
N ALA A 103 18.47 29.42 -22.45
CA ALA A 103 17.85 30.65 -22.96
C ALA A 103 18.09 31.83 -22.01
N TYR A 104 17.99 31.62 -20.70
CA TYR A 104 18.29 32.65 -19.69
C TYR A 104 19.78 33.07 -19.73
N VAL A 105 20.70 32.10 -19.83
CA VAL A 105 22.15 32.38 -19.93
C VAL A 105 22.48 33.16 -21.20
N ILE A 106 21.92 32.75 -22.35
CA ILE A 106 22.11 33.45 -23.62
C ILE A 106 21.55 34.87 -23.55
N ALA A 107 20.33 35.05 -23.02
CA ALA A 107 19.73 36.37 -22.87
C ALA A 107 20.55 37.28 -21.95
N SER A 108 21.06 36.73 -20.84
CA SER A 108 21.93 37.46 -19.89
C SER A 108 23.25 37.87 -20.52
N LEU A 109 23.87 36.97 -21.29
CA LEU A 109 25.11 37.24 -22.01
C LEU A 109 24.92 38.28 -23.12
N LEU A 110 23.83 38.19 -23.88
CA LEU A 110 23.47 39.20 -24.88
C LEU A 110 23.24 40.56 -24.23
N HIS A 111 22.51 40.63 -23.11
CA HIS A 111 22.30 41.88 -22.39
C HIS A 111 23.63 42.47 -21.89
N PHE A 112 24.52 41.65 -21.34
CA PHE A 112 25.85 42.08 -20.92
C PHE A 112 26.68 42.62 -22.09
N LEU A 113 26.69 41.94 -23.24
CA LEU A 113 27.42 42.39 -24.43
C LEU A 113 26.88 43.71 -24.97
N VAL A 114 25.55 43.86 -25.03
CA VAL A 114 24.90 45.10 -25.47
C VAL A 114 25.27 46.27 -24.54
N GLU A 115 25.26 46.05 -23.23
CA GLU A 115 25.64 47.09 -22.26
C GLU A 115 27.14 47.42 -22.33
N SER A 116 27.99 46.41 -22.50
CA SER A 116 29.44 46.59 -22.65
C SER A 116 29.80 47.39 -23.91
N LEU A 117 29.20 47.02 -25.06
CA LEU A 117 29.36 47.75 -26.32
C LEU A 117 28.86 49.19 -26.22
N ARG A 118 27.76 49.42 -25.49
CA ARG A 118 27.23 50.77 -25.22
C ARG A 118 28.24 51.60 -24.43
N ASN A 119 28.76 51.07 -23.32
CA ASN A 119 29.74 51.77 -22.49
C ASN A 119 31.01 52.10 -23.29
N SER A 120 31.44 51.21 -24.20
CA SER A 120 32.58 51.46 -25.07
C SER A 120 32.29 52.55 -26.12
N ASN A 121 31.12 52.52 -26.77
CA ASN A 121 30.74 53.52 -27.77
C ASN A 121 30.46 54.91 -27.18
N ASP A 122 29.91 54.98 -25.96
CA ASP A 122 29.69 56.23 -25.24
C ASP A 122 31.03 56.93 -24.96
N ASN A 123 32.09 56.17 -24.65
CA ASN A 123 33.45 56.70 -24.51
C ASN A 123 34.06 57.17 -25.85
N ALA A 124 33.56 56.67 -26.99
CA ALA A 124 34.03 57.01 -28.33
C ALA A 124 33.24 58.14 -29.02
N ALA A 125 32.31 58.80 -28.31
CA ALA A 125 31.46 59.90 -28.82
C ALA A 125 30.64 59.54 -30.08
N VAL A 126 30.34 58.26 -30.31
CA VAL A 126 29.55 57.82 -31.45
C VAL A 126 28.08 58.22 -31.25
N LYS A 127 27.47 58.82 -32.28
CA LYS A 127 26.08 59.31 -32.23
C LYS A 127 25.10 58.13 -32.02
N ARG A 128 24.35 58.14 -30.92
CA ARG A 128 23.39 57.08 -30.58
C ARG A 128 22.24 57.03 -31.58
N HIS A 129 21.92 55.84 -32.09
CA HIS A 129 20.73 55.62 -32.92
C HIS A 129 19.52 55.27 -32.04
N PRO A 130 18.40 56.03 -32.11
CA PRO A 130 17.23 55.83 -31.27
C PRO A 130 16.53 54.47 -31.50
N LEU A 131 16.77 53.85 -32.66
CA LEU A 131 16.25 52.53 -33.02
C LEU A 131 16.80 51.43 -32.10
N VAL A 132 18.06 51.54 -31.67
CA VAL A 132 18.71 50.56 -30.78
C VAL A 132 18.10 50.59 -29.39
N ASP A 133 17.84 51.79 -28.86
CA ASP A 133 17.17 51.95 -27.56
C ASP A 133 15.72 51.43 -27.60
N GLY A 134 15.01 51.66 -28.72
CA GLY A 134 13.68 51.09 -28.95
C GLY A 134 13.67 49.56 -28.97
N LEU A 135 14.59 48.93 -29.73
CA LEU A 135 14.73 47.47 -29.77
C LEU A 135 15.07 46.88 -28.40
N ARG A 136 15.92 47.55 -27.63
CA ARG A 136 16.26 47.14 -26.25
C ARG A 136 15.03 47.14 -25.35
N PHE A 137 14.24 48.20 -25.39
CA PHE A 137 13.02 48.30 -24.60
C PHE A 137 12.03 47.18 -24.96
N VAL A 138 11.84 46.92 -26.26
CA VAL A 138 11.01 45.80 -26.74
C VAL A 138 11.57 44.45 -26.26
N SER A 139 12.88 44.24 -26.34
CA SER A 139 13.52 43.01 -25.84
C SER A 139 13.29 42.79 -24.35
N HIS A 140 13.34 43.84 -23.52
CA HIS A 140 13.05 43.76 -22.09
C HIS A 140 11.60 43.41 -21.81
N ILE A 141 10.65 43.99 -22.53
CA ILE A 141 9.23 43.64 -22.43
C ILE A 141 9.02 42.17 -22.80
N VAL A 142 9.57 41.73 -23.94
CA VAL A 142 9.44 40.34 -24.40
C VAL A 142 10.04 39.37 -23.38
N PHE A 143 11.20 39.69 -22.82
CA PHE A 143 11.83 38.89 -21.76
C PHE A 143 10.97 38.83 -20.50
N ALA A 144 10.47 39.96 -20.02
CA ALA A 144 9.60 40.03 -18.83
C ALA A 144 8.30 39.22 -19.02
N VAL A 145 7.67 39.33 -20.19
CA VAL A 145 6.48 38.53 -20.54
C VAL A 145 6.82 37.04 -20.60
N GLY A 146 7.97 36.68 -21.18
CA GLY A 146 8.45 35.30 -21.22
C GLY A 146 8.64 34.70 -19.83
N VAL A 147 9.33 35.43 -18.93
CA VAL A 147 9.50 35.01 -17.53
C VAL A 147 8.16 34.89 -16.81
N PHE A 148 7.26 35.85 -17.00
CA PHE A 148 5.91 35.81 -16.42
C PHE A 148 5.14 34.56 -16.86
N LEU A 149 5.17 34.22 -18.16
CA LEU A 149 4.53 33.02 -18.68
C LEU A 149 5.14 31.76 -18.07
N VAL A 150 6.47 31.67 -17.96
CA VAL A 150 7.16 30.53 -17.33
C VAL A 150 6.71 30.35 -15.88
N ILE A 151 6.67 31.43 -15.09
CA ILE A 151 6.20 31.40 -13.69
C ILE A 151 4.73 31.01 -13.61
N TYR A 152 3.88 31.53 -14.50
CA TYR A 152 2.47 31.22 -14.55
C TYR A 152 2.22 29.73 -14.86
N TYR A 153 2.86 29.19 -15.90
CA TYR A 153 2.77 27.77 -16.26
C TYR A 153 3.35 26.87 -15.17
N HIS A 154 4.47 27.27 -14.56
CA HIS A 154 5.02 26.55 -13.41
C HIS A 154 4.02 26.53 -12.25
N SER A 155 3.44 27.67 -11.89
CA SER A 155 2.47 27.76 -10.79
C SER A 155 1.22 26.93 -11.06
N ALA A 156 0.69 26.97 -12.28
CA ALA A 156 -0.48 26.21 -12.69
C ALA A 156 -0.20 24.70 -12.68
N GLY A 157 0.90 24.26 -13.27
CA GLY A 157 1.28 22.85 -13.29
C GLY A 157 1.69 22.32 -11.92
N PHE A 158 2.34 23.14 -11.09
CA PHE A 158 2.67 22.76 -9.71
C PHE A 158 1.42 22.57 -8.86
N ARG A 159 0.42 23.46 -9.00
CA ARG A 159 -0.89 23.25 -8.37
C ARG A 159 -1.54 21.95 -8.83
N GLY A 160 -1.50 21.65 -10.13
CA GLY A 160 -1.97 20.36 -10.66
C GLY A 160 -1.24 19.16 -10.06
N ASN A 161 0.10 19.22 -9.98
CA ASN A 161 0.92 18.15 -9.41
C ASN A 161 0.70 17.98 -7.90
N SER A 162 0.47 19.08 -7.16
CA SER A 162 0.23 19.04 -5.71
C SER A 162 -1.02 18.26 -5.32
N VAL A 163 -1.95 18.09 -6.26
CA VAL A 163 -3.14 17.28 -6.12
C VAL A 163 -2.78 15.83 -6.43
N LEU A 164 -2.38 15.09 -5.40
CA LEU A 164 -2.04 13.68 -5.53
C LEU A 164 -3.29 12.83 -5.45
N PHE A 165 -3.58 12.13 -6.54
CA PHE A 165 -4.52 11.03 -6.53
C PHE A 165 -3.89 9.87 -5.77
N ALA A 166 -4.59 9.37 -4.76
CA ALA A 166 -4.32 8.08 -4.16
C ALA A 166 -4.62 7.00 -5.20
N ASN A 167 -3.76 6.83 -6.20
CA ASN A 167 -3.81 5.70 -7.11
C ASN A 167 -3.28 4.50 -6.33
N THR A 168 -4.10 3.96 -5.44
CA THR A 168 -3.89 2.62 -4.87
C THR A 168 -3.93 1.67 -6.06
N VAL A 169 -2.76 1.16 -6.45
CA VAL A 169 -2.65 0.18 -7.51
C VAL A 169 -3.24 -1.12 -6.97
N HIS A 170 -4.53 -1.32 -7.21
CA HIS A 170 -5.19 -2.54 -6.81
C HIS A 170 -4.70 -3.69 -7.68
N THR A 171 -4.13 -4.72 -7.05
CA THR A 171 -3.80 -5.95 -7.76
C THR A 171 -5.09 -6.59 -8.25
N SER A 172 -5.23 -6.78 -9.57
CA SER A 172 -6.36 -7.54 -10.09
C SER A 172 -6.22 -9.02 -9.71
N PHE A 173 -7.32 -9.75 -9.60
CA PHE A 173 -7.25 -11.18 -9.28
C PHE A 173 -6.45 -11.97 -10.33
N VAL A 174 -6.51 -11.56 -11.59
CA VAL A 174 -5.73 -12.19 -12.68
C VAL A 174 -4.23 -11.98 -12.47
N ASP A 175 -3.82 -10.77 -12.10
CA ASP A 175 -2.43 -10.46 -11.78
C ASP A 175 -1.96 -11.20 -10.54
N LEU A 176 -2.83 -11.34 -9.52
CA LEU A 176 -2.56 -12.15 -8.34
C LEU A 176 -2.27 -13.60 -8.75
N VAL A 177 -3.17 -14.26 -9.48
CA VAL A 177 -2.99 -15.67 -9.88
C VAL A 177 -1.71 -15.84 -10.70
N LYS A 178 -1.46 -14.94 -11.66
CA LYS A 178 -0.23 -14.95 -12.45
C LYS A 178 1.02 -14.86 -11.56
N SER A 179 1.00 -13.96 -10.57
CA SER A 179 2.11 -13.76 -9.63
C SER A 179 2.30 -14.91 -8.62
N LEU A 180 1.23 -15.66 -8.34
CA LEU A 180 1.29 -16.87 -7.51
C LEU A 180 1.80 -18.08 -8.31
N HIS A 181 1.48 -18.15 -9.61
CA HIS A 181 1.96 -19.18 -10.53
C HIS A 181 3.46 -19.03 -10.82
N ASP A 182 3.93 -17.80 -11.06
CA ASP A 182 5.35 -17.52 -11.32
C ASP A 182 6.21 -17.51 -10.03
N GLY A 183 5.58 -17.44 -8.86
CA GLY A 183 6.25 -17.44 -7.55
C GLY A 183 6.82 -16.08 -7.14
N SER A 184 6.53 -15.01 -7.88
CA SER A 184 6.86 -13.63 -7.48
C SER A 184 6.10 -13.20 -6.22
N ARG A 185 4.92 -13.80 -5.98
CA ARG A 185 4.18 -13.70 -4.73
C ARG A 185 3.96 -15.08 -4.11
N LEU A 186 3.83 -15.09 -2.78
CA LEU A 186 3.65 -16.32 -2.00
C LEU A 186 2.29 -16.29 -1.30
N LEU A 187 1.61 -17.43 -1.34
CA LEU A 187 0.31 -17.61 -0.68
C LEU A 187 0.52 -17.99 0.79
N MET A 188 -0.05 -17.18 1.67
CA MET A 188 -0.04 -17.37 3.10
C MET A 188 -1.42 -17.79 3.62
N THR A 189 -1.45 -18.77 4.51
CA THR A 189 -2.69 -19.26 5.13
C THR A 189 -2.47 -19.53 6.61
N LYS A 190 -3.56 -19.58 7.38
CA LYS A 190 -3.50 -19.97 8.79
C LYS A 190 -3.13 -21.44 8.99
N SER A 191 -3.52 -22.26 8.01
CA SER A 191 -3.54 -23.71 8.08
C SER A 191 -3.21 -24.31 6.71
N ALA A 192 -2.42 -25.38 6.70
CA ALA A 192 -2.10 -26.12 5.47
C ALA A 192 -3.35 -26.75 4.80
N THR A 193 -4.43 -26.91 5.55
CA THR A 193 -5.69 -27.53 5.09
C THR A 193 -6.81 -26.52 4.84
N THR A 194 -6.58 -25.21 5.10
CA THR A 194 -7.60 -24.16 4.89
C THR A 194 -8.11 -24.14 3.44
N ILE A 195 -7.22 -24.41 2.49
CA ILE A 195 -7.52 -24.41 1.05
C ILE A 195 -7.55 -25.85 0.56
N ARG A 196 -8.62 -26.22 -0.14
CA ARG A 196 -8.71 -27.52 -0.79
C ARG A 196 -7.66 -27.63 -1.90
N SER A 197 -7.20 -28.84 -2.19
CA SER A 197 -6.14 -29.08 -3.18
C SER A 197 -6.49 -28.57 -4.59
N ASP A 198 -7.76 -28.67 -5.00
CA ASP A 198 -8.28 -28.15 -6.27
C ASP A 198 -8.26 -26.62 -6.32
N SER A 199 -8.73 -25.95 -5.28
CA SER A 199 -8.65 -24.50 -5.12
C SER A 199 -7.21 -24.01 -5.08
N LEU A 200 -6.33 -24.73 -4.38
CA LEU A 200 -4.91 -24.39 -4.28
C LEU A 200 -4.26 -24.50 -5.66
N HIS A 201 -4.49 -25.59 -6.38
CA HIS A 201 -3.96 -25.78 -7.72
C HIS A 201 -4.43 -24.69 -8.70
N ALA A 202 -5.68 -24.21 -8.58
CA ALA A 202 -6.14 -23.06 -9.36
C ALA A 202 -5.36 -21.76 -9.05
N LEU A 203 -4.96 -21.56 -7.78
CA LEU A 203 -4.27 -20.35 -7.31
C LEU A 203 -2.77 -20.34 -7.59
N VAL A 204 -2.07 -21.47 -7.39
CA VAL A 204 -0.59 -21.56 -7.50
C VAL A 204 -0.11 -22.41 -8.67
N GLY A 205 -1.02 -23.04 -9.42
CA GLY A 205 -0.70 -23.90 -10.55
C GLY A 205 -0.01 -25.19 -10.10
N ASN A 206 0.98 -25.64 -10.88
CA ASN A 206 1.80 -26.81 -10.58
C ASN A 206 3.00 -26.50 -9.66
N ARG A 207 3.11 -25.27 -9.14
CA ARG A 207 4.29 -24.83 -8.40
C ARG A 207 4.43 -25.53 -7.06
N THR A 208 3.34 -25.62 -6.29
CA THR A 208 3.33 -26.21 -4.95
C THR A 208 2.04 -26.98 -4.69
N TYR A 209 2.15 -28.03 -3.86
CA TYR A 209 1.00 -28.84 -3.40
C TYR A 209 0.48 -28.41 -2.02
N GLN A 210 1.12 -27.40 -1.40
CA GLN A 210 0.77 -26.83 -0.11
C GLN A 210 0.92 -25.31 -0.17
N PRO A 211 0.22 -24.55 0.69
CA PRO A 211 0.46 -23.11 0.83
C PRO A 211 1.94 -22.83 1.12
N ASP A 212 2.48 -21.76 0.55
CA ASP A 212 3.90 -21.44 0.67
C ASP A 212 4.30 -21.09 2.11
N VAL A 213 3.39 -20.41 2.80
CA VAL A 213 3.58 -19.99 4.19
C VAL A 213 2.34 -20.38 4.99
N VAL A 214 2.57 -21.11 6.08
CA VAL A 214 1.53 -21.49 7.04
C VAL A 214 1.88 -20.87 8.38
N GLU A 215 0.95 -20.08 8.94
CA GLU A 215 1.12 -19.43 10.24
C GLU A 215 -0.12 -19.60 11.09
N ALA A 216 -0.03 -20.42 12.13
CA ALA A 216 -1.18 -20.77 12.96
C ALA A 216 -1.64 -19.60 13.84
N ASP A 217 -0.72 -18.71 14.23
CA ASP A 217 -1.04 -17.52 15.03
C ASP A 217 -1.51 -16.38 14.13
N GLN A 218 -2.78 -15.99 14.30
CA GLN A 218 -3.41 -14.93 13.50
C GLN A 218 -2.69 -13.58 13.63
N THR A 219 -2.10 -13.28 14.79
CA THR A 219 -1.39 -12.01 15.00
C THR A 219 -0.07 -12.01 14.23
N GLN A 220 0.67 -13.12 14.27
CA GLN A 220 1.91 -13.28 13.49
C GLN A 220 1.64 -13.34 11.99
N LEU A 221 0.51 -13.93 11.58
CA LEU A 221 0.10 -13.97 10.18
C LEU A 221 -0.07 -12.56 9.62
N VAL A 222 -0.77 -11.70 10.35
CA VAL A 222 -0.98 -10.30 9.93
C VAL A 222 0.30 -9.47 10.04
N GLN A 223 1.12 -9.67 11.07
CA GLN A 223 2.43 -9.02 11.20
C GLN A 223 3.34 -9.36 10.00
N LYS A 224 3.45 -10.65 9.63
CA LYS A 224 4.23 -11.09 8.46
C LYS A 224 3.69 -10.52 7.15
N LEU A 225 2.36 -10.45 7.01
CA LEU A 225 1.73 -9.83 5.84
C LEU A 225 2.11 -8.36 5.71
N CYS A 226 2.17 -7.61 6.81
CA CYS A 226 2.60 -6.21 6.82
C CYS A 226 4.10 -6.04 6.58
N ASP A 227 4.92 -6.96 7.07
CA ASP A 227 6.38 -6.88 6.94
C ASP A 227 6.88 -7.29 5.54
N ASN A 228 6.09 -8.06 4.77
CA ASN A 228 6.50 -8.57 3.47
C ASN A 228 5.47 -8.26 2.35
N PRO A 229 5.77 -7.35 1.42
CA PRO A 229 4.86 -6.95 0.36
C PRO A 229 4.62 -8.01 -0.73
N ASN A 230 5.37 -9.13 -0.71
CA ASN A 230 5.20 -10.25 -1.64
C ASN A 230 4.26 -11.34 -1.09
N LEU A 231 3.81 -11.22 0.16
CA LEU A 231 2.85 -12.14 0.74
C LEU A 231 1.42 -11.73 0.38
N VAL A 232 0.61 -12.73 0.06
CA VAL A 232 -0.84 -12.58 -0.06
C VAL A 232 -1.47 -13.60 0.87
N ALA A 233 -2.28 -13.11 1.80
CA ALA A 233 -2.88 -13.96 2.80
C ALA A 233 -4.35 -14.23 2.47
N MET A 234 -4.75 -15.50 2.58
CA MET A 234 -6.15 -15.86 2.62
C MET A 234 -6.61 -15.94 4.06
N MET A 235 -7.56 -15.09 4.44
CA MET A 235 -8.11 -15.07 5.81
C MET A 235 -9.59 -14.70 5.83
N GLU A 236 -10.23 -14.99 6.95
CA GLU A 236 -11.62 -14.56 7.18
C GLU A 236 -11.71 -13.03 7.28
N VAL A 237 -12.82 -12.45 6.83
CA VAL A 237 -13.06 -10.99 6.91
C VAL A 237 -12.85 -10.44 8.32
N LYS A 238 -13.33 -11.15 9.34
CA LYS A 238 -13.20 -10.70 10.73
C LYS A 238 -11.80 -10.93 11.31
N ALA A 239 -10.99 -11.77 10.69
CA ALA A 239 -9.62 -12.03 11.14
C ALA A 239 -8.70 -10.81 10.91
N VAL A 240 -9.07 -9.91 9.99
CA VAL A 240 -8.39 -8.63 9.74
C VAL A 240 -8.35 -7.75 11.01
N TYR A 241 -9.31 -7.89 11.93
CA TYR A 241 -9.32 -7.12 13.19
C TYR A 241 -8.16 -7.46 14.14
N SER A 242 -7.44 -8.57 13.92
CA SER A 242 -6.20 -8.86 14.64
C SER A 242 -5.10 -7.83 14.36
N MET A 243 -5.23 -7.00 13.31
CA MET A 243 -4.37 -5.85 13.05
C MET A 243 -4.26 -4.90 14.26
N SER A 244 -5.29 -4.84 15.11
CA SER A 244 -5.23 -4.02 16.33
C SER A 244 -4.21 -4.51 17.37
N MET A 245 -3.75 -5.76 17.27
CA MET A 245 -2.79 -6.40 18.17
C MET A 245 -1.36 -6.42 17.60
N VAL A 246 -1.17 -5.95 16.37
CA VAL A 246 0.10 -5.95 15.63
C VAL A 246 0.89 -4.70 16.02
N GLU A 247 2.22 -4.83 16.18
CA GLU A 247 3.08 -3.71 16.60
C GLU A 247 3.18 -2.64 15.51
N ARG A 248 3.26 -3.07 14.25
CA ARG A 248 3.36 -2.23 13.06
C ARG A 248 2.19 -2.49 12.12
N PRO A 249 1.00 -1.91 12.39
CA PRO A 249 -0.16 -2.15 11.56
C PRO A 249 0.04 -1.52 10.17
N CYS A 250 -0.39 -2.23 9.14
CA CYS A 250 -0.44 -1.74 7.77
C CYS A 250 -1.89 -1.64 7.28
N GLN A 251 -2.11 -0.89 6.20
CA GLN A 251 -3.38 -0.97 5.49
C GLN A 251 -3.41 -2.26 4.68
N LEU A 252 -4.57 -2.93 4.63
CA LEU A 252 -4.76 -4.13 3.84
C LEU A 252 -5.70 -3.84 2.67
N SER A 253 -5.31 -4.28 1.49
CA SER A 253 -6.14 -4.23 0.28
C SER A 253 -6.81 -5.59 0.08
N LYS A 254 -8.14 -5.60 -0.03
CA LYS A 254 -8.91 -6.81 -0.39
C LYS A 254 -8.81 -7.02 -1.90
N ILE A 255 -8.37 -8.21 -2.31
CA ILE A 255 -8.39 -8.64 -3.70
C ILE A 255 -9.72 -9.37 -3.95
N SER A 256 -10.56 -8.79 -4.81
CA SER A 256 -11.89 -9.35 -5.12
C SER A 256 -11.78 -10.40 -6.22
N ILE A 257 -12.45 -11.54 -6.03
CA ILE A 257 -12.43 -12.65 -6.98
C ILE A 257 -13.55 -12.44 -8.00
N PRO A 258 -13.26 -12.37 -9.32
CA PRO A 258 -14.30 -12.25 -10.32
C PRO A 258 -15.12 -13.55 -10.35
N GLN A 259 -16.45 -13.43 -10.22
CA GLN A 259 -17.35 -14.56 -10.37
C GLN A 259 -17.86 -14.65 -11.82
N PRO A 260 -17.97 -15.85 -12.41
CA PRO A 260 -17.62 -17.16 -11.84
C PRO A 260 -16.13 -17.51 -12.00
N TRP A 261 -15.56 -18.22 -11.02
CA TRP A 261 -14.23 -18.83 -11.12
C TRP A 261 -14.27 -20.27 -10.61
N THR A 262 -13.94 -21.22 -11.48
CA THR A 262 -14.00 -22.65 -11.17
C THR A 262 -13.10 -23.01 -10.00
N SER A 263 -13.61 -23.81 -9.06
CA SER A 263 -12.91 -24.25 -7.83
C SER A 263 -12.71 -23.17 -6.77
N LEU A 264 -13.15 -21.93 -7.01
CA LEU A 264 -13.06 -20.82 -6.06
C LEU A 264 -14.43 -20.23 -5.70
N GLU A 265 -15.52 -20.94 -5.97
CA GLU A 265 -16.90 -20.44 -5.81
C GLU A 265 -17.26 -20.19 -4.35
N ARG A 266 -16.55 -20.80 -3.40
CA ARG A 266 -16.78 -20.64 -1.96
C ARG A 266 -16.08 -19.42 -1.36
N PHE A 267 -15.14 -18.81 -2.09
CA PHE A 267 -14.44 -17.61 -1.64
C PHE A 267 -15.29 -16.37 -1.92
N ASP A 268 -15.17 -15.36 -1.08
CA ASP A 268 -16.07 -14.19 -1.02
C ASP A 268 -17.57 -14.47 -0.76
N THR A 269 -18.01 -15.74 -0.82
CA THR A 269 -19.36 -16.12 -0.39
C THR A 269 -19.45 -16.18 1.14
N GLN A 270 -20.54 -15.62 1.67
CA GLN A 270 -20.81 -15.67 3.10
C GLN A 270 -21.23 -17.07 3.52
N PHE A 271 -20.62 -17.57 4.58
CA PHE A 271 -21.00 -18.83 5.22
C PHE A 271 -21.26 -18.61 6.72
N PRO A 272 -22.20 -19.38 7.30
CA PRO A 272 -22.57 -19.24 8.70
C PRO A 272 -21.51 -19.84 9.63
N GLN A 273 -21.37 -19.24 10.81
CA GLN A 273 -20.57 -19.76 11.92
C GLN A 273 -21.50 -20.13 13.08
N THR A 274 -21.36 -21.36 13.59
CA THR A 274 -22.25 -21.96 14.60
C THR A 274 -21.45 -22.56 15.74
N TYR A 275 -22.06 -22.71 16.90
CA TYR A 275 -21.47 -23.49 17.99
C TYR A 275 -21.81 -24.96 17.78
N PHE A 276 -20.85 -25.82 18.06
CA PHE A 276 -21.06 -27.26 18.01
C PHE A 276 -21.18 -27.82 19.41
N MET A 277 -22.23 -28.61 19.59
CA MET A 277 -22.64 -29.20 20.84
C MET A 277 -22.60 -30.72 20.73
N SER A 278 -22.18 -31.36 21.82
CA SER A 278 -22.12 -32.82 21.89
C SER A 278 -23.51 -33.41 21.76
N TRP A 279 -23.69 -34.33 20.82
CA TRP A 279 -24.96 -35.02 20.62
C TRP A 279 -25.37 -35.84 21.86
N LYS A 280 -24.39 -36.43 22.54
CA LYS A 280 -24.61 -37.31 23.71
C LYS A 280 -25.11 -36.57 24.94
N HIS A 281 -24.65 -35.32 25.13
CA HIS A 281 -24.86 -34.57 26.38
C HIS A 281 -25.87 -33.42 26.23
N THR A 282 -26.21 -33.03 25.01
CA THR A 282 -27.07 -31.88 24.75
C THR A 282 -28.45 -32.35 24.29
N ARG A 283 -29.50 -31.87 24.95
CA ARG A 283 -30.89 -32.11 24.55
C ARG A 283 -31.39 -30.96 23.68
N LYS A 284 -32.43 -31.20 22.87
CA LYS A 284 -33.06 -30.16 22.04
C LYS A 284 -33.49 -28.92 22.83
N ARG A 285 -34.00 -29.11 24.06
CA ARG A 285 -34.37 -27.99 24.95
C ARG A 285 -33.17 -27.12 25.35
N THR A 286 -31.99 -27.72 25.52
CA THR A 286 -30.76 -27.00 25.84
C THR A 286 -30.27 -26.20 24.63
N GLU A 287 -30.33 -26.82 23.45
CA GLU A 287 -30.05 -26.18 22.16
C GLU A 287 -30.96 -24.96 21.94
N GLU A 288 -32.28 -25.11 22.10
CA GLU A 288 -33.25 -24.00 21.99
C GLU A 288 -32.98 -22.88 23.00
N ALA A 289 -32.60 -23.21 24.24
CA ALA A 289 -32.25 -22.22 25.25
C ALA A 289 -30.96 -21.45 24.90
N ILE A 290 -29.94 -22.15 24.38
CA ILE A 290 -28.70 -21.53 23.90
C ILE A 290 -29.00 -20.61 22.72
N ASP A 291 -29.82 -21.06 21.77
CA ASP A 291 -30.20 -20.27 20.60
C ASP A 291 -30.92 -18.99 20.97
N GLN A 292 -31.84 -19.03 21.94
CA GLN A 292 -32.49 -17.83 22.48
C GLN A 292 -31.48 -16.82 23.03
N VAL A 293 -30.44 -17.29 23.72
CA VAL A 293 -29.37 -16.43 24.24
C VAL A 293 -28.51 -15.89 23.11
N LEU A 294 -28.10 -16.73 22.16
CA LEU A 294 -27.24 -16.34 21.05
C LEU A 294 -27.91 -15.29 20.15
N LEU A 295 -29.16 -15.53 19.76
CA LEU A 295 -29.93 -14.60 18.93
C LEU A 295 -30.20 -13.26 19.63
N ARG A 296 -30.19 -13.23 20.97
CA ARG A 296 -30.40 -12.00 21.75
C ARG A 296 -29.11 -11.21 22.01
N ILE A 297 -27.99 -11.89 22.26
CA ILE A 297 -26.71 -11.27 22.69
C ILE A 297 -25.73 -11.07 21.52
N PHE A 298 -25.82 -11.91 20.50
CA PHE A 298 -24.86 -11.98 19.40
C PHE A 298 -25.55 -11.73 18.05
N GLN A 299 -26.46 -10.76 18.01
CA GLN A 299 -26.91 -10.20 16.74
C GLN A 299 -25.69 -9.68 15.96
N GLN A 300 -25.71 -9.85 14.63
CA GLN A 300 -24.57 -9.49 13.79
C GLN A 300 -24.10 -8.04 14.00
N ASP A 301 -25.05 -7.11 14.10
CA ASP A 301 -24.75 -5.69 14.37
C ASP A 301 -24.06 -5.48 15.71
N MET A 302 -24.48 -6.18 16.77
CA MET A 302 -23.81 -6.12 18.08
C MET A 302 -22.43 -6.76 18.05
N ILE A 303 -22.24 -7.82 17.26
CA ILE A 303 -20.90 -8.40 17.08
C ILE A 303 -19.98 -7.35 16.46
N GLU A 304 -20.38 -6.72 15.36
CA GLU A 304 -19.53 -5.79 14.60
C GLU A 304 -19.32 -4.44 15.30
N SER A 305 -20.32 -3.95 16.05
CA SER A 305 -20.28 -2.64 16.71
C SER A 305 -19.83 -2.69 18.17
N PHE A 306 -20.33 -3.63 18.97
CA PHE A 306 -20.07 -3.67 20.40
C PHE A 306 -18.94 -4.65 20.72
N TRP A 307 -19.12 -5.92 20.37
CA TRP A 307 -18.17 -6.98 20.76
C TRP A 307 -16.82 -6.80 20.09
N THR A 308 -16.76 -6.58 18.76
CA THR A 308 -15.50 -6.34 18.05
C THR A 308 -14.76 -5.15 18.66
N ASN A 309 -15.41 -3.99 18.80
CA ASN A 309 -14.77 -2.80 19.33
C ASN A 309 -14.27 -2.99 20.77
N ARG A 310 -14.98 -3.75 21.60
CA ARG A 310 -14.57 -4.06 22.98
C ARG A 310 -13.27 -4.87 23.06
N TYR A 311 -13.01 -5.73 22.07
CA TYR A 311 -11.83 -6.59 22.04
C TYR A 311 -10.67 -6.05 21.19
N LEU A 312 -10.83 -4.88 20.55
CA LEU A 312 -9.71 -4.19 19.92
C LEU A 312 -8.83 -3.55 21.00
N VAL A 313 -7.51 -3.75 20.90
CA VAL A 313 -6.55 -3.09 21.80
C VAL A 313 -6.56 -1.57 21.58
N SER A 314 -6.77 -1.14 20.33
CA SER A 314 -6.82 0.28 19.96
C SER A 314 -7.80 0.51 18.81
N MET A 315 -8.66 1.52 18.97
CA MET A 315 -9.57 1.98 17.92
C MET A 315 -8.85 2.71 16.78
N LYS A 316 -7.64 3.23 17.02
CA LYS A 316 -6.82 3.91 16.00
C LYS A 316 -6.38 2.96 14.88
N ASN A 317 -6.19 1.68 15.22
CA ASN A 317 -5.71 0.65 14.30
C ASN A 317 -6.87 -0.20 13.77
N LYS A 318 -8.13 0.26 13.90
CA LYS A 318 -9.26 -0.48 13.35
C LYS A 318 -9.15 -0.48 11.82
N PRO A 319 -8.98 -1.64 11.16
CA PRO A 319 -8.88 -1.70 9.72
C PRO A 319 -10.17 -1.18 9.10
N SER A 320 -10.06 -0.28 8.12
CA SER A 320 -11.21 0.17 7.34
C SER A 320 -11.57 -0.91 6.32
N ILE A 321 -12.39 -1.89 6.71
CA ILE A 321 -12.96 -2.90 5.81
C ILE A 321 -14.10 -2.29 4.96
N LYS A 322 -14.21 -0.96 4.89
CA LYS A 322 -15.16 -0.36 3.96
C LYS A 322 -14.74 -0.80 2.56
N PRO A 323 -15.65 -1.34 1.72
CA PRO A 323 -15.34 -1.58 0.33
C PRO A 323 -14.79 -0.26 -0.18
N ILE A 324 -13.56 -0.28 -0.70
CA ILE A 324 -12.89 0.90 -1.21
C ILE A 324 -13.87 1.47 -2.23
N LYS A 325 -14.65 2.48 -1.81
CA LYS A 325 -15.51 3.17 -2.73
C LYS A 325 -14.52 3.66 -3.77
N LYS A 326 -14.76 3.33 -5.04
CA LYS A 326 -14.14 4.01 -6.18
C LYS A 326 -14.55 5.49 -6.20
N SER A 327 -14.57 6.18 -5.06
CA SER A 327 -14.52 7.62 -5.00
C SER A 327 -13.12 7.96 -5.48
N ALA A 328 -13.03 8.26 -6.76
CA ALA A 328 -11.81 8.53 -7.52
C ALA A 328 -11.01 9.74 -7.00
N ASP A 329 -11.46 10.41 -5.94
CA ASP A 329 -11.01 11.76 -5.59
C ASP A 329 -10.61 11.88 -4.12
N GLY A 330 -9.98 10.85 -3.57
CA GLY A 330 -9.28 10.95 -2.30
C GLY A 330 -7.99 11.76 -2.48
N PHE A 331 -8.04 13.07 -2.24
CA PHE A 331 -6.85 13.91 -2.24
C PHE A 331 -6.01 13.63 -1.00
N LEU A 332 -4.79 13.15 -1.21
CA LEU A 332 -3.81 13.02 -0.14
C LEU A 332 -3.00 14.32 -0.04
N PRO A 333 -2.84 14.90 1.18
CA PRO A 333 -1.94 16.02 1.35
C PRO A 333 -0.50 15.57 1.02
N MET A 334 0.28 16.49 0.44
CA MET A 334 1.67 16.24 0.13
C MET A 334 2.47 15.96 1.42
N SER A 335 3.20 14.85 1.46
CA SER A 335 4.04 14.52 2.61
C SER A 335 5.28 15.43 2.68
N LEU A 336 5.75 15.69 3.91
CA LEU A 336 6.99 16.44 4.15
C LEU A 336 8.20 15.79 3.48
N THR A 337 8.22 14.45 3.43
CA THR A 337 9.27 13.67 2.75
C THR A 337 9.39 14.00 1.28
N ARG A 338 8.31 14.40 0.59
CA ARG A 338 8.44 14.86 -0.79
C ARG A 338 9.17 16.20 -0.89
N LEU A 339 8.90 17.13 0.01
CA LEU A 339 9.55 18.45 0.03
C LEU A 339 11.06 18.39 0.31
N GLN A 340 11.59 17.26 0.79
CA GLN A 340 13.01 17.11 1.09
C GLN A 340 13.93 17.51 -0.07
N ILE A 341 13.50 17.26 -1.31
CA ILE A 341 14.28 17.60 -2.51
C ILE A 341 14.48 19.10 -2.66
N LEU A 342 13.46 19.90 -2.35
CA LEU A 342 13.61 21.36 -2.38
C LEU A 342 14.67 21.82 -1.39
N PHE A 343 14.70 21.23 -0.18
CA PHE A 343 15.72 21.55 0.82
C PHE A 343 17.14 21.22 0.35
N TYR A 344 17.32 20.15 -0.43
CA TYR A 344 18.62 19.82 -1.04
C TYR A 344 19.10 20.85 -2.08
N PHE A 345 18.20 21.63 -2.70
CA PHE A 345 18.59 22.72 -3.60
C PHE A 345 18.73 24.07 -2.89
N THR A 346 17.80 24.40 -1.98
CA THR A 346 17.81 25.68 -1.29
C THR A 346 18.95 25.79 -0.28
N GLY A 347 19.28 24.70 0.42
CA GLY A 347 20.38 24.68 1.40
C GLY A 347 21.73 25.08 0.81
N PRO A 348 22.22 24.40 -0.24
CA PRO A 348 23.45 24.79 -0.93
C PRO A 348 23.38 26.18 -1.56
N GLY A 349 22.22 26.59 -2.08
CA GLY A 349 22.02 27.94 -2.63
C GLY A 349 22.21 29.04 -1.58
N TRP A 350 21.65 28.86 -0.38
CA TRP A 350 21.87 29.78 0.74
C TRP A 350 23.33 29.79 1.21
N LEU A 351 23.97 28.61 1.31
CA LEU A 351 25.38 28.52 1.66
C LEU A 351 26.25 29.27 0.65
N LEU A 352 25.99 29.10 -0.66
CA LEU A 352 26.71 29.81 -1.72
C LEU A 352 26.49 31.32 -1.62
N SER A 353 25.26 31.77 -1.35
CA SER A 353 24.95 33.19 -1.15
C SER A 353 25.72 33.79 0.02
N ILE A 354 25.86 33.04 1.13
CA ILE A 354 26.64 33.46 2.30
C ILE A 354 28.13 33.56 1.95
N ILE A 355 28.68 32.60 1.19
CA ILE A 355 30.08 32.64 0.74
C ILE A 355 30.33 33.87 -0.15
N VAL A 356 29.45 34.13 -1.12
CA VAL A 356 29.55 35.31 -2.00
C VAL A 356 29.48 36.60 -1.18
N PHE A 357 28.56 36.67 -0.21
CA PHE A 357 28.46 37.82 0.70
C PHE A 357 29.77 38.07 1.48
N PHE A 358 30.40 37.03 2.02
CA PHE A 358 31.69 37.18 2.71
C PHE A 358 32.83 37.58 1.77
N MET A 359 32.81 37.11 0.52
CA MET A 359 33.78 37.53 -0.50
C MET A 359 33.62 39.01 -0.86
N GLU A 360 32.38 39.50 -0.97
CA GLU A 360 32.08 40.92 -1.23
C GLU A 360 32.43 41.82 -0.03
N LEU A 361 32.14 41.36 1.20
CA LEU A 361 32.43 42.11 2.43
C LEU A 361 33.94 42.30 2.68
N SER A 362 34.79 41.45 2.12
CA SER A 362 36.25 41.55 2.25
C SER A 362 36.88 42.25 1.03
N PRO A 363 37.02 43.60 1.03
CA PRO A 363 37.58 44.35 -0.09
C PRO A 363 39.01 43.92 -0.46
N ARG A 364 39.74 43.31 0.48
CA ARG A 364 41.09 42.76 0.23
C ARG A 364 41.08 41.52 -0.66
N ILE A 365 40.02 40.70 -0.61
CA ILE A 365 39.90 39.48 -1.43
C ILE A 365 39.39 39.84 -2.82
N THR A 366 38.36 40.68 -2.92
CA THR A 366 37.77 41.13 -4.19
C THR A 366 38.77 41.92 -5.03
N THR A 367 39.57 42.82 -4.43
CA THR A 367 40.57 43.60 -5.17
C THR A 367 41.71 42.75 -5.72
N GLN A 368 42.20 41.74 -4.99
CA GLN A 368 43.24 40.85 -5.51
C GLN A 368 42.71 39.89 -6.59
N PHE A 369 41.51 39.34 -6.41
CA PHE A 369 40.91 38.44 -7.40
C PHE A 369 40.56 39.17 -8.71
N MET A 370 39.99 40.37 -8.63
CA MET A 370 39.72 41.22 -9.80
C MET A 370 41.02 41.65 -10.49
N ARG A 371 42.07 41.99 -9.75
CA ARG A 371 43.40 42.27 -10.33
C ARG A 371 43.99 41.04 -11.04
N TYR A 372 43.83 39.84 -10.47
CA TYR A 372 44.32 38.61 -11.08
C TYR A 372 43.57 38.27 -12.37
N LEU A 373 42.23 38.35 -12.38
CA LEU A 373 41.43 38.16 -13.59
C LEU A 373 41.75 39.21 -14.66
N HIS A 374 41.92 40.47 -14.26
CA HIS A 374 42.29 41.54 -15.18
C HIS A 374 43.68 41.33 -15.79
N TYR A 375 44.67 40.90 -14.98
CA TYR A 375 46.02 40.56 -15.48
C TYR A 375 45.98 39.39 -16.48
N ARG A 376 45.15 38.37 -16.23
CA ARG A 376 45.05 37.19 -17.10
C ARG A 376 44.32 37.48 -18.42
N ALA A 377 43.36 38.41 -18.42
CA ALA A 377 42.69 38.87 -19.63
C ALA A 377 43.60 39.74 -20.50
N VAL A 378 44.45 40.58 -19.88
CA VAL A 378 45.41 41.44 -20.59
C VAL A 378 46.58 40.65 -21.18
N ILE A 379 47.01 39.54 -20.57
CA ILE A 379 48.12 38.70 -21.09
C ILE A 379 47.70 37.80 -22.28
N LYS A 380 46.40 37.72 -22.60
CA LYS A 380 45.87 36.88 -23.69
C LYS A 380 45.40 37.66 -24.95
N ILE A 381 45.63 38.97 -24.98
CA ILE A 381 45.54 39.82 -26.19
C ILE A 381 46.98 40.17 -26.56
#